data_AF-A0A349HBA2-F1
#
_entry.id   AF-A0A349HBA2-F1
#
_cell.length_a   1.000
_cell.length_b   1.000
_cell.length_c   1.000
_cell.angle_alpha   90.00
_cell.angle_beta   90.00
_cell.angle_gamma   90.00
#
_symmetry.space_group_name_H-M   'P 1'
#
loop_
_entity.id
_entity.type
_entity.pdbx_description
1 polymer ?
#
loop_
_entity_poly.entity_id
_entity_poly.type
_entity_poly.pdbx_seq_one_letter_code
_entity_poly.pdbx_strand_id
1 'polypeptide(L)'
;MIELLHSIEAIKDLLLDPDIFGDELVAKGEVTPREGIGVIEAPRGTLFHHYRMNEDGLIEKANLIVSTTNNNQAMNESIRQVAERYLDGKELTEPLLNQIEVAVRAYDPCLSCATHALGQMPLHVELVEEESGTVVDCLVRDVGGTVRKEASASVAVS
;
A
#
# COMPACT_ATOMS: atom_id res chain seq x y z
N MET A 1 -17.41 3.92 0.69
CA MET A 1 -18.20 5.03 1.29
C MET A 1 -19.00 4.62 2.52
N ILE A 2 -19.38 3.34 2.67
CA ILE A 2 -20.10 2.87 3.88
C ILE A 2 -19.30 3.12 5.16
N GLU A 3 -18.02 2.77 5.18
CA GLU A 3 -17.15 2.99 6.34
C GLU A 3 -17.02 4.46 6.74
N LEU A 4 -16.96 5.38 5.77
CA LEU A 4 -16.93 6.82 6.05
C LEU A 4 -18.20 7.28 6.78
N LEU A 5 -19.38 6.86 6.30
CA LEU A 5 -20.64 7.16 6.96
C LEU A 5 -20.66 6.58 8.38
N HIS A 6 -20.29 5.31 8.51
CA HIS A 6 -20.22 4.63 9.80
C HIS A 6 -19.27 5.35 10.79
N SER A 7 -18.09 5.79 10.34
CA SER A 7 -17.17 6.56 11.16
C SER A 7 -17.77 7.89 11.62
N ILE A 8 -18.54 8.57 10.76
CA ILE A 8 -19.24 9.82 11.13
C ILE A 8 -20.32 9.54 12.19
N GLU A 9 -21.08 8.46 12.03
CA GLU A 9 -22.11 8.04 13.01
C GLU A 9 -21.46 7.67 14.35
N ALA A 10 -20.37 6.90 14.33
CA ALA A 10 -19.62 6.56 15.54
C ALA A 10 -19.05 7.79 16.24
N ILE A 11 -18.55 8.79 15.50
CA ILE A 11 -18.11 10.07 16.07
C ILE A 11 -19.27 10.76 16.80
N LYS A 12 -20.46 10.81 16.20
CA LYS A 12 -21.64 11.40 16.84
C LYS A 12 -21.96 10.69 18.16
N ASP A 13 -21.95 9.36 18.17
CA ASP A 13 -22.27 8.58 19.36
C ASP A 13 -21.23 8.79 20.46
N LEU A 14 -19.94 8.80 20.10
CA LEU A 14 -18.84 9.10 21.03
C LEU A 14 -18.94 10.52 21.61
N LEU A 15 -19.32 11.52 20.81
CA LEU A 15 -19.50 12.90 21.28
C LEU A 15 -20.63 13.07 22.30
N LEU A 16 -21.55 12.11 22.37
CA LEU A 16 -22.64 12.09 23.34
C LEU A 16 -22.31 11.27 24.60
N ASP A 17 -21.18 10.59 24.61
CA ASP A 17 -20.70 9.81 25.74
C ASP A 17 -20.04 10.75 26.78
N PRO A 18 -20.53 10.84 28.02
CA PRO A 18 -19.90 11.69 29.03
C PRO A 18 -18.48 11.24 29.40
N ASP A 19 -18.11 9.98 29.19
CA ASP A 19 -16.80 9.45 29.59
C ASP A 19 -15.65 10.08 28.79
N ILE A 20 -15.89 10.59 27.58
CA ILE A 20 -14.86 11.30 26.80
C ILE A 20 -14.45 12.65 27.43
N PHE A 21 -15.25 13.16 28.38
CA PHE A 21 -14.99 14.39 29.13
C PHE A 21 -14.47 14.14 30.54
N GLY A 22 -14.26 12.89 30.93
CA GLY A 22 -13.75 12.52 32.25
C GLY A 22 -12.27 12.85 32.45
N ASP A 23 -11.84 12.83 33.72
CA ASP A 23 -10.44 13.12 34.12
C ASP A 23 -9.58 11.85 34.28
N GLU A 24 -10.17 10.65 34.19
CA GLU A 24 -9.48 9.36 34.34
C GLU A 24 -8.82 8.89 33.03
N LEU A 25 -7.77 9.61 32.61
CA LEU A 25 -7.15 9.42 31.29
C LEU A 25 -5.98 8.42 31.27
N VAL A 26 -5.47 8.02 32.43
CA VAL A 26 -4.23 7.26 32.53
C VAL A 26 -4.35 6.15 33.56
N ALA A 27 -4.17 4.90 33.11
CA ALA A 27 -3.91 3.78 33.99
C ALA A 27 -2.40 3.68 34.28
N LYS A 28 -2.04 3.52 35.56
CA LYS A 28 -0.66 3.26 35.99
C LYS A 28 -0.52 1.81 36.42
N GLY A 29 0.54 1.14 35.97
CA GLY A 29 0.88 -0.23 36.34
C GLY A 29 2.38 -0.47 36.17
N GLU A 30 2.86 -1.60 36.68
CA GLU A 30 4.25 -2.02 36.46
C GLU A 30 4.43 -2.47 35.00
N VAL A 31 5.56 -2.09 34.37
CA VAL A 31 5.88 -2.48 33.00
C VAL A 31 6.36 -3.93 33.00
N THR A 32 5.44 -4.87 32.81
CA THR A 32 5.76 -6.31 32.92
C THR A 32 5.97 -7.03 31.57
N PRO A 33 5.34 -6.68 30.44
CA PRO A 33 5.61 -7.44 29.22
C PRO A 33 6.78 -6.82 28.45
N ARG A 34 7.86 -7.61 28.30
CA ARG A 34 8.99 -7.33 27.38
C ARG A 34 8.62 -7.48 25.90
N GLU A 35 7.35 -7.76 25.62
CA GLU A 35 6.80 -7.96 24.27
C GLU A 35 5.36 -7.48 24.23
N GLY A 36 5.01 -6.70 23.22
CA GLY A 36 3.68 -6.13 23.04
C GLY A 36 3.21 -6.25 21.60
N ILE A 37 1.94 -6.62 21.42
CA ILE A 37 1.29 -6.67 20.12
C ILE A 37 0.05 -5.78 20.19
N GLY A 38 0.05 -4.72 19.37
CA GLY A 38 -1.10 -3.88 19.12
C GLY A 38 -1.70 -4.22 17.75
N VAL A 39 -3.03 -4.37 17.71
CA VAL A 39 -3.76 -4.63 16.47
C VAL A 39 -4.92 -3.66 16.39
N ILE A 40 -5.09 -3.01 15.24
CA ILE A 40 -6.22 -2.11 14.96
C ILE A 40 -6.60 -2.22 13.49
N GLU A 41 -7.87 -1.96 13.18
CA GLU A 41 -8.31 -1.73 11.80
C GLU A 41 -7.94 -0.31 11.37
N ALA A 42 -6.96 -0.20 10.47
CA ALA A 42 -6.68 1.05 9.79
C ALA A 42 -7.64 1.19 8.59
N PRO A 43 -7.80 2.40 8.00
CA PRO A 43 -8.73 2.61 6.89
C PRO A 43 -8.46 1.77 5.62
N ARG A 44 -7.31 1.08 5.56
CA ARG A 44 -6.85 0.28 4.41
C ARG A 44 -6.71 -1.20 4.75
N GLY A 45 -7.22 -1.63 5.91
CA GLY A 45 -7.14 -2.99 6.45
C GLY A 45 -6.38 -3.09 7.79
N THR A 46 -6.20 -4.32 8.27
CA THR A 46 -5.63 -4.60 9.59
C THR A 46 -4.16 -4.18 9.69
N LEU A 47 -3.83 -3.47 10.78
CA LEU A 47 -2.50 -2.97 11.10
C LEU A 47 -1.98 -3.67 12.36
N PHE A 48 -0.78 -4.26 12.26
CA PHE A 48 -0.11 -4.93 13.36
C PHE A 48 1.16 -4.18 13.77
N HIS A 49 1.26 -3.88 15.07
CA HIS A 49 2.45 -3.33 15.70
C HIS A 49 2.96 -4.35 16.71
N HIS A 50 4.11 -4.96 16.45
CA HIS A 50 4.73 -5.93 17.34
C HIS A 50 6.11 -5.41 17.78
N TYR A 51 6.29 -5.24 19.08
CA TYR A 51 7.54 -4.75 19.66
C TYR A 51 8.07 -5.72 20.71
N ARG A 52 9.40 -5.90 20.75
CA ARG A 52 10.12 -6.56 21.84
C ARG A 52 11.14 -5.61 22.43
N MET A 53 11.22 -5.57 23.76
CA MET A 53 12.08 -4.70 24.53
C MET A 53 13.06 -5.50 25.40
N ASN A 54 14.21 -4.91 25.71
CA ASN A 54 15.19 -5.45 26.64
C ASN A 54 14.86 -5.08 28.11
N GLU A 55 15.76 -5.43 29.03
CA GLU A 55 15.58 -5.16 30.47
C GLU A 55 15.59 -3.67 30.82
N ASP A 56 16.26 -2.87 30.00
CA ASP A 56 16.35 -1.41 30.15
C ASP A 56 15.16 -0.68 29.47
N GLY A 57 14.18 -1.42 28.92
CA GLY A 57 13.02 -0.86 28.22
C GLY A 57 13.31 -0.35 26.81
N LEU A 58 14.46 -0.70 26.21
CA LEU A 58 14.81 -0.33 24.84
C LEU A 58 14.29 -1.37 23.85
N ILE A 59 13.77 -0.90 22.70
CA ILE A 59 13.27 -1.77 21.64
C ILE A 59 14.44 -2.55 21.01
N GLU A 60 14.41 -3.88 21.11
CA GLU A 60 15.35 -4.79 20.43
C GLU A 60 14.83 -5.24 19.07
N LYS A 61 13.50 -5.33 18.92
CA LYS A 61 12.85 -5.80 17.70
C LYS A 61 11.53 -5.08 17.50
N ALA A 62 11.28 -4.71 16.24
CA ALA A 62 9.97 -4.26 15.79
C ALA A 62 9.58 -5.05 14.54
N ASN A 63 8.31 -5.48 14.49
CA ASN A 63 7.69 -6.04 13.30
C ASN A 63 6.39 -5.28 13.02
N LEU A 64 6.28 -4.76 11.81
CA LEU A 64 5.15 -3.95 11.37
C LEU A 64 4.52 -4.62 10.16
N ILE A 65 3.32 -5.17 10.34
CA ILE A 65 2.52 -5.67 9.21
C ILE A 65 1.48 -4.62 8.92
N VAL A 66 1.78 -3.81 7.90
CA VAL A 66 0.98 -2.66 7.52
C VAL A 66 -0.13 -3.09 6.58
N SER A 67 -1.29 -2.46 6.72
CA SER A 67 -2.53 -2.83 6.06
C SER A 67 -2.42 -3.04 4.54
N THR A 68 -1.79 -2.10 3.82
CA THR A 68 -1.61 -2.20 2.36
C THR A 68 -0.78 -3.42 1.94
N THR A 69 0.14 -3.90 2.77
CA THR A 69 0.96 -5.08 2.46
C THR A 69 0.10 -6.33 2.26
N ASN A 70 -1.01 -6.45 3.00
CA ASN A 70 -1.95 -7.57 2.87
C ASN A 70 -2.65 -7.58 1.49
N ASN A 71 -2.75 -6.43 0.84
CA ASN A 71 -3.43 -6.28 -0.45
C ASN A 71 -2.49 -6.42 -1.66
N ASN A 72 -1.18 -6.62 -1.46
CA ASN A 72 -0.21 -6.69 -2.56
C ASN A 72 -0.54 -7.78 -3.59
N GLN A 73 -0.97 -8.95 -3.14
CA GLN A 73 -1.36 -10.03 -4.05
C GLN A 73 -2.60 -9.67 -4.88
N ALA A 74 -3.64 -9.11 -4.24
CA ALA A 74 -4.86 -8.71 -4.91
C ALA A 74 -4.62 -7.56 -5.92
N MET A 75 -3.74 -6.62 -5.58
CA MET A 75 -3.29 -5.57 -6.49
C MET A 75 -2.60 -6.15 -7.72
N ASN A 76 -1.62 -7.04 -7.53
CA ASN A 76 -0.91 -7.69 -8.65
C ASN A 76 -1.87 -8.48 -9.55
N GLU A 77 -2.85 -9.15 -8.96
CA GLU A 77 -3.86 -9.89 -9.72
C GLU A 77 -4.79 -8.95 -10.51
N SER A 78 -5.16 -7.81 -9.94
CA SER A 78 -5.94 -6.80 -10.65
C SER A 78 -5.17 -6.20 -11.83
N ILE A 79 -3.87 -5.98 -11.69
CA ILE A 79 -3.01 -5.52 -12.79
C ILE A 79 -2.97 -6.57 -13.90
N ARG A 80 -2.85 -7.87 -13.56
CA ARG A 80 -2.90 -8.98 -14.52
C ARG A 80 -4.23 -8.98 -15.29
N GLN A 81 -5.36 -8.84 -14.60
CA GLN A 81 -6.68 -8.79 -15.25
C GLN A 81 -6.85 -7.58 -16.16
N VAL A 82 -6.29 -6.42 -15.79
CA VAL A 82 -6.28 -5.24 -16.68
C VAL A 82 -5.46 -5.53 -17.93
N ALA A 83 -4.28 -6.13 -17.78
CA ALA A 83 -3.44 -6.51 -18.92
C ALA A 83 -4.19 -7.49 -19.84
N GLU A 84 -4.73 -8.59 -19.31
CA GLU A 84 -5.46 -9.60 -20.10
C GLU A 84 -6.65 -9.02 -20.88
N ARG A 85 -7.32 -8.00 -20.33
CA ARG A 85 -8.52 -7.42 -20.93
C ARG A 85 -8.26 -6.28 -21.90
N TYR A 86 -7.22 -5.48 -21.66
CA TYR A 86 -7.00 -4.21 -22.37
C TYR A 86 -5.69 -4.14 -23.15
N LEU A 87 -4.77 -5.09 -22.97
CA LEU A 87 -3.55 -5.19 -23.78
C LEU A 87 -3.86 -5.99 -25.06
N ASP A 88 -3.55 -5.40 -26.22
CA ASP A 88 -3.69 -6.05 -27.53
C ASP A 88 -2.48 -6.91 -27.91
N GLY A 89 -1.45 -6.92 -27.06
CA GLY A 89 -0.20 -7.66 -27.18
C GLY A 89 0.86 -6.99 -28.04
N LYS A 90 0.61 -5.77 -28.57
CA LYS A 90 1.48 -5.13 -29.56
C LYS A 90 2.12 -3.85 -29.06
N GLU A 91 1.35 -2.98 -28.42
CA GLU A 91 1.85 -1.67 -27.98
C GLU A 91 1.27 -1.28 -26.62
N LEU A 92 2.10 -0.63 -25.81
CA LEU A 92 1.63 0.00 -24.59
C LEU A 92 1.02 1.36 -24.93
N THR A 93 -0.11 1.69 -24.30
CA THR A 93 -0.83 2.94 -24.54
C THR A 93 -1.10 3.70 -23.25
N GLU A 94 -1.26 5.02 -23.34
CA GLU A 94 -1.61 5.85 -22.18
C GLU A 94 -2.96 5.45 -21.53
N PRO A 95 -4.03 5.13 -22.29
CA PRO A 95 -5.25 4.59 -21.71
C PRO A 95 -5.01 3.31 -20.88
N LEU A 96 -4.13 2.40 -21.35
CA LEU A 96 -3.79 1.18 -20.61
C LEU A 96 -3.05 1.50 -19.30
N LEU A 97 -2.05 2.39 -19.33
CA LEU A 97 -1.36 2.86 -18.12
C LEU A 97 -2.36 3.43 -17.11
N ASN A 98 -3.33 4.21 -17.57
CA ASN A 98 -4.36 4.77 -16.69
C ASN A 98 -5.26 3.68 -16.09
N GLN A 99 -5.62 2.63 -16.84
CA GLN A 99 -6.39 1.50 -16.29
C GLN A 99 -5.59 0.74 -15.23
N ILE A 100 -4.29 0.53 -15.44
CA ILE A 100 -3.40 -0.08 -14.45
C ILE A 100 -3.41 0.76 -13.16
N GLU A 101 -3.27 2.07 -13.27
CA GLU A 101 -3.30 2.96 -12.10
C GLU A 101 -4.67 3.00 -11.43
N VAL A 102 -5.78 2.96 -12.17
CA VAL A 102 -7.13 2.91 -11.60
C VAL A 102 -7.31 1.62 -10.79
N ALA A 103 -6.83 0.48 -11.30
CA ALA A 103 -6.85 -0.78 -10.58
C ALA A 103 -6.04 -0.70 -9.28
N VAL A 104 -4.85 -0.09 -9.29
CA VAL A 104 -4.03 0.13 -8.09
C VAL A 104 -4.72 1.09 -7.11
N ARG A 105 -5.24 2.24 -7.58
CA ARG A 105 -5.93 3.24 -6.75
C ARG A 105 -7.20 2.71 -6.08
N ALA A 106 -7.85 1.71 -6.66
CA ALA A 106 -9.03 1.08 -6.06
C ALA A 106 -8.76 0.47 -4.68
N TYR A 107 -7.51 0.14 -4.37
CA TYR A 107 -7.08 -0.37 -3.07
C TYR A 107 -6.64 0.73 -2.08
N ASP A 108 -6.71 2.00 -2.49
CA ASP A 108 -6.18 3.17 -1.74
C ASP A 108 -4.81 2.85 -1.11
N PRO A 109 -3.79 2.44 -1.90
CA PRO A 109 -2.54 1.96 -1.32
C PRO A 109 -1.81 3.11 -0.64
N CYS A 110 -1.55 2.99 0.67
CA CYS A 110 -0.62 3.88 1.34
C CYS A 110 0.81 3.39 1.08
N LEU A 111 1.38 3.76 -0.08
CA LEU A 111 2.75 3.38 -0.46
C LEU A 111 3.77 3.83 0.59
N SER A 112 3.57 5.01 1.19
CA SER A 112 4.41 5.50 2.28
C SER A 112 4.32 4.64 3.54
N CYS A 113 3.14 4.10 3.85
CA CYS A 113 2.96 3.25 5.02
C CYS A 113 3.53 1.85 4.74
N ALA A 114 3.38 1.33 3.52
CA ALA A 114 3.79 -0.02 3.15
C ALA A 114 5.31 -0.18 3.04
N THR A 115 6.01 0.82 2.49
CA THR A 115 7.47 0.75 2.25
C THR A 115 8.28 1.74 3.08
N HIS A 116 7.62 2.59 3.87
CA HIS A 116 8.26 3.72 4.57
C HIS A 116 8.97 4.72 3.63
N ALA A 117 8.63 4.73 2.34
CA ALA A 117 9.16 5.66 1.33
C ALA A 117 8.24 6.87 1.09
N LEU A 118 8.73 7.93 0.45
CA LEU A 118 7.91 9.09 0.09
C LEU A 118 6.89 8.70 -0.99
N GLY A 119 5.59 8.90 -0.71
CA GLY A 119 4.43 8.41 -1.47
C GLY A 119 4.26 8.96 -2.89
N GLN A 120 5.19 8.61 -3.76
CA GLN A 120 5.13 8.84 -5.19
C GLN A 120 4.74 7.53 -5.89
N MET A 121 4.06 7.64 -7.04
CA MET A 121 3.66 6.48 -7.84
C MET A 121 4.21 6.62 -9.27
N PRO A 122 5.55 6.69 -9.46
CA PRO A 122 6.12 6.54 -10.78
C PRO A 122 5.78 5.16 -11.32
N LEU A 123 5.45 5.07 -12.61
CA LEU A 123 5.07 3.82 -13.24
C LEU A 123 6.07 3.46 -14.32
N HIS A 124 6.63 2.26 -14.23
CA HIS A 124 7.51 1.68 -15.23
C HIS A 124 6.87 0.40 -15.74
N VAL A 125 6.47 0.38 -17.01
CA VAL A 125 5.78 -0.76 -17.62
C VAL A 125 6.57 -1.22 -18.85
N GLU A 126 6.98 -2.48 -18.81
CA GLU A 126 7.62 -3.15 -19.93
C GLU A 126 6.67 -4.18 -20.52
N LEU A 127 6.55 -4.18 -21.84
CA LEU A 127 5.95 -5.26 -22.60
C LEU A 127 7.07 -6.21 -23.01
N VAL A 128 6.99 -7.46 -22.58
CA VAL A 128 8.04 -8.47 -22.81
C VAL A 128 7.48 -9.60 -23.66
N GLU A 129 8.22 -10.00 -24.69
CA GLU A 129 7.89 -11.19 -25.49
C GLU A 129 8.17 -12.46 -24.68
N GLU A 130 7.18 -13.35 -24.60
CA GLU A 130 7.20 -14.51 -23.69
C GLU A 130 8.35 -15.49 -23.98
N GLU A 131 8.62 -15.80 -25.25
CA GLU A 131 9.63 -16.79 -25.63
C GLU A 131 11.07 -16.27 -25.55
N SER A 132 11.29 -15.01 -25.96
CA SER A 132 12.64 -14.44 -26.05
C SER A 132 13.05 -13.64 -24.82
N GLY A 133 12.09 -13.23 -23.98
CA GLY A 133 12.32 -12.29 -22.89
C GLY A 133 12.69 -10.88 -23.36
N THR A 134 12.54 -10.58 -24.64
CA THR A 134 12.90 -9.28 -25.21
C THR A 134 11.85 -8.24 -24.87
N VAL A 135 12.28 -7.05 -24.44
CA VAL A 135 11.38 -5.91 -24.25
C VAL A 135 10.94 -5.38 -25.62
N VAL A 136 9.64 -5.50 -25.90
CA VAL A 136 8.97 -5.08 -27.14
C VAL A 136 8.59 -3.61 -27.08
N ASP A 137 8.17 -3.12 -25.92
CA ASP A 137 7.79 -1.72 -25.71
C ASP A 137 8.01 -1.34 -24.23
N CYS A 138 8.32 -0.07 -23.96
CA CYS A 138 8.49 0.43 -22.60
C CYS A 138 7.88 1.82 -22.46
N LEU A 139 7.04 1.98 -21.43
CA LEU A 139 6.49 3.27 -21.04
C LEU A 139 6.82 3.60 -19.60
N VAL A 140 7.27 4.84 -19.40
CA VAL A 140 7.57 5.40 -18.10
C VAL A 140 6.70 6.62 -17.86
N ARG A 141 6.01 6.64 -16.72
CA ARG A 141 5.34 7.82 -16.18
C ARG A 141 6.13 8.32 -14.98
N ASP A 142 6.66 9.53 -15.11
CA ASP A 142 7.42 10.18 -14.04
C ASP A 142 6.51 10.74 -12.94
N VAL A 143 7.13 11.22 -11.86
CA VAL A 143 6.45 11.84 -10.72
C VAL A 143 5.65 13.09 -11.10
N GLY A 144 6.05 13.76 -12.19
CA GLY A 144 5.33 14.92 -12.75
C GLY A 144 4.15 14.54 -13.63
N GLY A 145 3.87 13.24 -13.82
CA GLY A 145 2.80 12.73 -14.67
C GLY A 145 3.14 12.73 -16.17
N THR A 146 4.37 13.08 -16.56
CA THR A 146 4.78 13.06 -17.97
C THR A 146 5.02 11.61 -18.39
N VAL A 147 4.38 11.20 -19.49
CA VAL A 147 4.56 9.87 -20.09
C VAL A 147 5.63 9.95 -21.17
N ARG A 148 6.60 9.03 -21.15
CA ARG A 148 7.67 8.92 -22.14
C ARG A 148 7.85 7.46 -22.56
N LYS A 149 8.13 7.24 -23.85
CA LYS A 149 8.64 5.95 -24.33
C LYS A 149 10.14 5.89 -24.07
N GLU A 150 10.59 4.81 -23.44
CA GLU A 150 12.01 4.47 -23.39
C GLU A 150 12.33 3.49 -24.51
N ALA A 151 13.50 3.67 -25.14
CA ALA A 151 13.95 2.77 -26.18
C ALA A 151 14.33 1.43 -25.54
N SER A 152 13.83 0.32 -26.10
CA SER A 152 14.15 -1.04 -25.68
C SER A 152 15.67 -1.25 -25.67
N ALA A 153 16.29 -1.18 -24.50
CA ALA A 153 17.67 -1.60 -24.34
C ALA A 153 17.69 -3.13 -24.42
N SER A 154 18.34 -3.66 -25.46
CA SER A 154 18.68 -5.08 -25.53
C SER A 154 19.41 -5.47 -24.25
N VAL A 155 18.79 -6.27 -23.40
CA VAL A 155 19.47 -6.88 -22.27
C VAL A 155 20.45 -7.88 -22.86
N ALA A 156 21.71 -7.47 -22.99
CA ALA A 156 22.82 -8.37 -23.21
C ALA A 156 22.96 -9.23 -21.94
N VAL A 157 22.38 -10.42 -21.98
CA VAL A 157 22.62 -11.45 -20.97
C VAL A 157 24.10 -11.83 -21.05
N SER A 158 24.86 -11.52 -20.00
CA SER A 158 26.21 -12.03 -19.73
C SER A 158 26.17 -12.98 -18.55
#